data_AF-A0A089M4D5-F1
#
_entry.id   AF-A0A089M4D5-F1
#
_cell.length_a   1.000
_cell.length_b   1.000
_cell.length_c   1.000
_cell.angle_alpha   90.00
_cell.angle_beta   90.00
_cell.angle_gamma   90.00
#
_symmetry.space_group_name_H-M   'P 1'
#
loop_
_entity.id
_entity.type
_entity.pdbx_description
1 polymer ?
#
loop_
_entity_poly.entity_id
_entity_poly.type
_entity_poly.pdbx_seq_one_letter_code
_entity_poly.pdbx_strand_id
1 'polypeptide(L)' 'MELLTISEITNSNEYEPEWGDPDCMNGSIEEHLNYINQYHLSNEDIDKCVQLDLLLPIKPKVGE' A
#
# COMPACT_ATOMS: atom_id res chain seq x y z
N MET A 1 -4.84 -14.08 -6.44
CA MET A 1 -4.70 -12.95 -5.51
C MET A 1 -5.27 -11.76 -6.23
N GLU A 2 -6.37 -11.21 -5.72
CA GLU A 2 -7.00 -10.01 -6.27
C GLU A 2 -6.58 -8.81 -5.41
N LEU A 3 -6.55 -7.62 -6.02
CA LEU A 3 -6.10 -6.38 -5.40
C LEU A 3 -7.17 -5.32 -5.59
N LEU A 4 -7.41 -4.52 -4.55
CA LEU A 4 -8.27 -3.33 -4.59
C LEU A 4 -7.58 -2.16 -3.91
N THR A 5 -7.95 -0.95 -4.28
CA THR A 5 -7.49 0.25 -3.56
C THR A 5 -8.14 0.33 -2.17
N ILE A 6 -7.51 1.07 -1.25
CA ILE A 6 -8.04 1.27 0.11
C ILE A 6 -9.47 1.83 0.10
N SER A 7 -9.76 2.78 -0.79
CA SER A 7 -11.08 3.41 -0.93
C SER A 7 -12.14 2.44 -1.47
N GLU A 8 -11.78 1.54 -2.38
CA GLU A 8 -12.67 0.50 -2.90
C GLU A 8 -12.98 -0.56 -1.83
N ILE A 9 -11.98 -0.97 -1.05
CA ILE A 9 -12.15 -1.95 0.03
C ILE A 9 -13.06 -1.41 1.14
N THR A 10 -12.88 -0.16 1.56
CA THR A 10 -13.70 0.43 2.62
C THR A 10 -15.18 0.52 2.25
N ASN A 11 -15.50 0.54 0.95
CA ASN A 11 -16.87 0.56 0.44
C ASN A 11 -17.36 -0.83 -0.03
N SER A 12 -16.54 -1.87 0.08
CA SER A 12 -16.86 -3.22 -0.38
C SER A 12 -17.69 -3.98 0.65
N ASN A 13 -18.82 -4.53 0.22
CA ASN A 13 -19.61 -5.47 1.02
C ASN A 13 -19.15 -6.93 0.88
N GLU A 14 -18.40 -7.23 -0.18
CA GLU A 14 -18.02 -8.60 -0.56
C GLU A 14 -16.63 -9.00 -0.06
N TYR A 15 -15.73 -8.01 0.07
CA TYR A 15 -14.31 -8.25 0.34
C TYR A 15 -13.84 -7.50 1.57
N GLU A 16 -12.90 -8.11 2.28
CA GLU A 16 -12.15 -7.49 3.37
C GLU A 16 -10.65 -7.50 3.07
N PRO A 17 -9.88 -6.54 3.60
CA PRO A 17 -8.44 -6.51 3.41
C PRO A 17 -7.81 -7.74 4.08
N GLU A 18 -6.95 -8.42 3.32
CA GLU A 18 -6.07 -9.44 3.86
C GLU A 18 -4.83 -8.75 4.41
N TRP A 19 -4.91 -8.29 5.66
CA TRP A 19 -3.75 -7.77 6.37
C TRP A 19 -2.74 -8.92 6.49
N GLY A 20 -1.68 -8.86 5.68
CA GLY A 20 -0.58 -9.80 5.76
C GLY A 20 0.02 -9.81 7.18
N ASP A 21 0.82 -10.83 7.47
CA ASP A 21 1.47 -10.95 8.76
C ASP A 21 2.37 -9.72 9.03
N PRO A 22 2.11 -8.94 10.11
CA PRO A 22 2.94 -7.80 10.47
C PRO A 22 4.41 -8.18 10.68
N ASP A 23 4.69 -9.40 11.14
CA ASP A 23 6.04 -9.90 11.36
C ASP A 23 6.75 -10.24 10.03
N CYS A 24 5.98 -10.40 8.94
CA CYS A 24 6.51 -10.58 7.59
C CYS A 24 6.70 -9.24 6.84
N MET A 25 6.19 -8.13 7.36
CA MET A 25 6.37 -6.78 6.79
C MET A 25 7.72 -6.22 7.23
N ASN A 26 8.79 -6.80 6.69
CA ASN A 26 10.17 -6.60 7.15
C ASN A 26 10.81 -5.25 6.74
N GLY A 27 10.00 -4.26 6.37
CA GLY A 27 10.45 -2.93 6.00
C GLY A 27 10.52 -2.01 7.20
N SER A 28 11.70 -1.43 7.47
CA SER A 28 11.82 -0.43 8.54
C SER A 28 11.19 0.90 8.09
N ILE A 29 10.58 1.65 9.03
CA ILE A 29 10.10 3.01 8.72
C ILE A 29 11.26 3.91 8.25
N GLU A 30 12.47 3.61 8.70
CA GLU A 30 13.70 4.29 8.31
C GLU A 30 14.09 4.02 6.85
N GLU A 31 13.88 2.81 6.33
CA GLU A 31 13.99 2.52 4.89
C GLU A 31 12.95 3.29 4.07
N HIS A 32 11.71 3.36 4.57
CA HIS A 32 10.63 4.06 3.87
C HIS A 32 10.91 5.56 3.75
N LEU A 33 11.44 6.17 4.83
CA LEU A 33 11.84 7.57 4.85
C LEU A 33 13.15 7.82 4.07
N ASN A 34 14.06 6.84 4.02
CA ASN A 34 15.32 6.96 3.27
C ASN A 34 15.18 6.75 1.77
N TYR A 35 14.01 6.37 1.24
CA TYR A 35 13.78 6.31 -0.21
C TYR A 35 14.15 7.64 -0.88
N ILE A 36 13.80 8.77 -0.26
CA ILE A 36 14.10 10.12 -0.76
C ILE A 36 15.59 10.46 -0.64
N ASN A 37 16.31 9.90 0.34
CA ASN A 37 17.75 10.12 0.50
C ASN A 37 18.60 9.22 -0.41
N GLN A 38 18.12 8.01 -0.75
CA GLN A 38 18.83 7.09 -1.62
C GLN A 38 18.73 7.48 -3.11
N TYR A 39 17.61 8.09 -3.50
CA TYR A 39 17.43 8.65 -4.83
C TYR A 39 17.63 10.16 -4.77
N HIS A 40 18.69 10.68 -5.40
CA HIS A 40 18.96 12.11 -5.53
C HIS A 40 17.97 12.78 -6.51
N LEU A 41 16.68 12.67 -6.24
CA LEU A 41 15.64 13.31 -7.02
C LEU A 41 15.71 14.80 -6.75
N SER A 42 15.73 15.61 -7.80
CA SER A 42 15.52 17.04 -7.64
C SER A 42 14.07 17.30 -7.22
N ASN A 43 13.78 18.45 -6.62
CA ASN A 43 12.40 18.82 -6.28
C ASN A 43 11.48 18.76 -7.51
N GLU A 44 12.00 19.11 -8.70
CA GLU A 44 11.26 19.00 -9.96
C GLU A 44 10.97 17.55 -10.38
N ASP A 45 11.77 16.59 -9.95
CA ASP A 45 11.53 15.17 -10.20
C ASP A 45 10.53 14.60 -9.19
N ILE A 46 10.58 15.05 -7.94
CA ILE A 46 9.61 14.72 -6.89
C ILE A 46 8.21 15.23 -7.28
N ASP A 47 8.11 16.47 -7.77
CA ASP A 47 6.83 17.06 -8.20
C ASP A 47 6.21 16.33 -9.42
N LYS A 48 7.03 15.58 -10.17
CA LYS A 48 6.58 14.72 -11.28
C LYS A 48 6.24 13.31 -10.81
N CYS A 49 6.62 12.91 -9.60
CA CYS A 49 6.26 11.61 -9.06
C CYS A 49 4.77 11.57 -8.77
N VAL A 50 4.07 10.65 -9.43
CA VAL A 50 2.68 10.34 -9.11
C VAL A 50 2.69 9.36 -7.95
N GLN A 51 2.08 9.78 -6.83
CA GLN A 51 1.80 8.86 -5.73
C GLN A 51 0.74 7.86 -6.22
N LEU A 52 1.12 6.59 -6.33
CA LEU A 52 0.20 5.52 -6.69
C LEU A 52 -0.72 5.21 -5.51
N ASP A 53 -1.98 4.85 -5.81
CA ASP A 53 -2.89 4.35 -4.79
C ASP A 53 -2.33 3.05 -4.20
N LEU A 54 -2.38 2.95 -2.87
CA LEU A 54 -1.97 1.75 -2.15
C LEU A 54 -2.97 0.63 -2.47
N LEU A 55 -2.51 -0.37 -3.22
CA LEU A 55 -3.24 -1.61 -3.48
C LEU A 55 -3.08 -2.54 -2.29
N LEU A 56 -4.19 -3.05 -1.77
CA LEU A 56 -4.19 -4.04 -0.70
C LEU A 56 -4.68 -5.39 -1.24
N PRO A 57 -4.04 -6.50 -0.81
CA PRO A 57 -4.59 -7.83 -1.01
C PRO A 57 -5.94 -7.96 -0.29
N ILE A 58 -6.86 -8.68 -0.91
CA ILE A 58 -8.21 -8.90 -0.40
C ILE A 58 -8.56 -10.38 -0.32
N LYS A 59 -9.52 -10.68 0.54
CA LYS A 59 -10.19 -11.97 0.59
C LYS A 59 -11.71 -11.79 0.72
N PRO A 60 -12.53 -12.77 0.29
CA PRO A 60 -13.97 -12.71 0.49
C PRO A 60 -14.30 -12.61 1.98
N LYS A 61 -15.30 -11.83 2.34
CA LYS A 61 -15.85 -11.85 3.70
C LYS A 61 -16.47 -13.22 3.95
N VAL A 62 -16.12 -13.84 5.06
CA VAL A 62 -16.81 -15.05 5.52
C VAL A 62 -18.18 -14.58 6.03
N GLY A 63 -19.25 -14.93 5.31
CA GLY A 63 -20.60 -14.70 5.80
C GLY A 63 -20.85 -15.52 7.07
N GLU A 64 -21.56 -14.93 8.05
CA GLU A 64 -22.13 -15.68 9.18
C GLU A 64 -23.14 -16.73 8.71
#